data_AF-A0A2P6FS37-F1
#
_entry.id   AF-A0A2P6FS37-F1
#
_cell.length_a   1.000
_cell.length_b   1.000
_cell.length_c   1.000
_cell.angle_alpha   90.00
_cell.angle_beta   90.00
_cell.angle_gamma   90.00
#
_symmetry.space_group_name_H-M   'P 1'
#
loop_
_entity.id
_entity.type
_entity.pdbx_description
1 polymer ?
#
loop_
_entity_poly.entity_id
_entity_poly.type
_entity_poly.pdbx_seq_one_letter_code
_entity_poly.pdbx_strand_id
1 'polypeptide(L)'
;MKHVLFTTTALVVLGSTSAFADVTWSGSADLSYNDGNLDSAAGSLPDGVNLDVDLDVTLSNSGGYSATMSGAMESGNNLAAEDFSVTTPVVSINVGEVVEAANSAYSDVDGMEGLGSDEFTGIAEGGAVLVTASAGGMTIGYSDDKAMEGDELNASFGLSGDLGGVAFGIGSKGDDWGISASGSALGGTIAVASEDVAGAAETGVAVTVPLGDMSVTVSATDDDDWSAGVSTSLAGATITASIDDDEVSEFGLSTTIAGGFGLVVAFESDDDAGAAGNGTQVGLTYTLSDSATLTVSYNEDNDGDDDDDYDAGTSASIGFTF
;
A
#
# COMPACT_ATOMS: atom_id res chain seq x y z
N MET A 1 -16.35 40.65 30.02
CA MET A 1 -16.92 39.51 29.28
C MET A 1 -16.86 39.88 27.81
N LYS A 2 -15.96 39.27 27.03
CA LYS A 2 -15.89 39.48 25.59
C LYS A 2 -16.78 38.43 24.93
N HIS A 3 -17.75 38.87 24.14
CA HIS A 3 -18.66 37.99 23.42
C HIS A 3 -17.99 37.56 22.11
N VAL A 4 -17.82 36.25 21.91
CA VAL A 4 -17.42 35.66 20.64
C VAL A 4 -18.70 35.38 19.86
N LEU A 5 -18.81 35.94 18.67
CA LEU A 5 -19.94 35.73 17.76
C LEU A 5 -19.51 34.70 16.72
N PHE A 6 -20.11 33.52 16.74
CA PHE A 6 -19.99 32.55 15.65
C PHE A 6 -21.01 32.92 14.57
N THR A 7 -20.53 33.39 13.41
CA THR A 7 -21.35 33.60 12.21
C THR A 7 -21.13 32.41 11.29
N THR A 8 -22.19 31.65 11.03
CA THR A 8 -22.21 30.64 9.96
C THR A 8 -22.54 31.37 8.67
N THR A 9 -21.58 31.51 7.76
CA THR A 9 -21.83 32.10 6.43
C THR A 9 -22.10 30.98 5.44
N ALA A 10 -23.35 30.80 5.04
CA ALA A 10 -23.69 29.91 3.91
C ALA A 10 -23.50 30.68 2.60
N LEU A 11 -22.51 30.29 1.79
CA LEU A 11 -22.31 30.80 0.44
C LEU A 11 -23.15 29.96 -0.53
N VAL A 12 -24.23 30.55 -1.07
CA VAL A 12 -25.05 29.92 -2.12
C VAL A 12 -24.68 30.54 -3.46
N VAL A 13 -23.98 29.79 -4.31
CA VAL A 13 -23.70 30.19 -5.70
C VAL A 13 -24.71 29.51 -6.62
N LEU A 14 -25.62 30.30 -7.20
CA LEU A 14 -26.56 29.85 -8.22
C LEU A 14 -25.90 29.97 -9.59
N GLY A 15 -25.36 28.86 -10.11
CA GLY A 15 -24.82 28.78 -11.47
C GLY A 15 -25.93 28.54 -12.50
N SER A 16 -26.10 29.47 -13.45
CA SER A 16 -27.00 29.33 -14.59
C SER A 16 -26.25 28.75 -15.80
N THR A 17 -26.40 27.46 -16.10
CA THR A 17 -26.56 26.86 -17.46
C THR A 17 -26.57 25.32 -17.46
N SER A 18 -27.68 24.74 -17.91
CA SER A 18 -27.92 23.43 -18.57
C SER A 18 -27.42 22.08 -18.03
N ALA A 19 -26.74 21.99 -16.90
CA ALA A 19 -26.64 20.73 -16.17
C ALA A 19 -26.69 21.03 -14.67
N PHE A 20 -27.70 20.51 -13.95
CA PHE A 20 -27.72 20.62 -12.50
C PHE A 20 -26.62 19.70 -11.96
N ALA A 21 -25.56 20.31 -11.42
CA ALA A 21 -24.60 19.62 -10.59
C ALA A 21 -25.00 19.88 -9.12
N ASP A 22 -25.08 18.81 -8.33
CA ASP A 22 -25.18 18.91 -6.89
C ASP A 22 -23.80 19.25 -6.35
N VAL A 23 -23.70 20.37 -5.62
CA VAL A 23 -22.45 20.83 -5.02
C VAL A 23 -22.55 20.65 -3.50
N THR A 24 -21.64 19.86 -2.95
CA THR A 24 -21.50 19.61 -1.51
C THR A 24 -20.18 20.17 -1.03
N TRP A 25 -20.21 20.82 0.14
CA TRP A 25 -19.04 21.38 0.80
C TRP A 25 -18.93 20.72 2.18
N SER A 26 -17.76 20.20 2.53
CA SER A 26 -17.41 19.74 3.87
C SER A 26 -16.05 20.30 4.27
N GLY A 27 -15.74 20.32 5.56
CA GLY A 27 -14.46 20.82 6.03
C GLY A 27 -14.39 20.92 7.54
N SER A 28 -13.17 20.86 8.06
CA SER A 28 -12.79 21.08 9.46
C SER A 28 -12.06 22.41 9.59
N ALA A 29 -12.08 22.98 10.78
CA ALA A 29 -11.22 24.10 11.11
C ALA A 29 -10.80 23.97 12.56
N ASP A 30 -9.50 23.82 12.78
CA ASP A 30 -8.89 23.73 14.08
C ASP A 30 -8.17 25.04 14.43
N LEU A 31 -8.55 25.59 15.58
CA LEU A 31 -7.95 26.80 16.11
C LEU A 31 -7.26 26.45 17.43
N SER A 32 -5.94 26.43 17.41
CA SER A 32 -5.13 26.22 18.61
C SER A 32 -4.39 27.50 19.00
N TYR A 33 -4.08 27.62 20.28
CA TYR A 33 -3.24 28.70 20.81
C TYR A 33 -2.11 28.06 21.58
N ASN A 34 -0.88 28.34 21.15
CA ASN A 34 0.32 27.95 21.86
C ASN A 34 0.83 29.15 22.66
N ASP A 35 0.88 29.03 23.98
CA ASP A 35 1.30 30.11 24.89
C ASP A 35 2.83 30.22 25.04
N GLY A 36 3.58 29.51 24.19
CA GLY A 36 5.02 29.65 24.03
C GLY A 36 5.83 29.21 25.26
N ASN A 37 5.33 28.27 26.05
CA ASN A 37 6.07 27.83 27.23
C ASN A 37 7.34 27.04 26.84
N LEU A 38 8.49 27.52 27.31
CA LEU A 38 9.81 26.94 27.08
C LEU A 38 9.92 25.58 27.79
N ASP A 39 9.84 24.46 27.05
CA ASP A 39 10.57 23.27 27.48
C ASP A 39 12.03 23.40 27.04
N SER A 40 12.92 23.57 28.02
CA SER A 40 14.35 23.81 27.85
C SER A 40 15.13 22.70 27.13
N ALA A 41 14.48 21.61 26.72
CA ALA A 41 15.11 20.51 25.99
C ALA A 41 14.81 20.48 24.46
N ALA A 42 13.76 21.14 23.97
CA ALA A 42 13.24 20.92 22.60
C ALA A 42 13.33 22.13 21.64
N GLY A 43 13.89 23.27 22.07
CA GLY A 43 13.85 24.52 21.29
C GLY A 43 12.52 25.27 21.48
N SER A 44 12.51 26.58 21.30
CA SER A 44 11.32 27.39 21.57
C SER A 44 10.20 27.09 20.59
N LEU A 45 9.03 26.64 21.06
CA LEU A 45 7.82 26.66 20.26
C LEU A 45 7.35 28.12 20.12
N PRO A 46 7.03 28.61 18.91
CA PRO A 46 6.56 29.98 18.72
C PRO A 46 5.22 30.24 19.43
N ASP A 47 5.14 31.36 20.17
CA ASP A 47 3.90 31.90 20.78
C ASP A 47 2.97 32.38 19.67
N GLY A 48 1.72 31.91 19.65
CA GLY A 48 0.81 32.25 18.57
C GLY A 48 -0.51 31.47 18.53
N VAL A 49 -1.43 32.00 17.73
CA VAL A 49 -2.65 31.31 17.31
C VAL A 49 -2.32 30.54 16.04
N ASN A 50 -2.48 29.22 16.08
CA ASN A 50 -2.40 28.39 14.89
C ASN A 50 -3.83 28.12 14.40
N LEU A 51 -4.03 28.24 13.10
CA LEU A 51 -5.26 27.96 12.40
C LEU A 51 -4.93 26.92 11.35
N ASP A 52 -5.65 25.82 11.39
CA ASP A 52 -5.64 24.76 10.40
C ASP A 52 -7.07 24.65 9.85
N VAL A 53 -7.21 24.57 8.53
CA VAL A 53 -8.51 24.54 7.85
C VAL A 53 -8.44 23.58 6.68
N ASP A 54 -9.27 22.54 6.73
CA ASP A 54 -9.50 21.62 5.63
C ASP A 54 -10.81 21.96 4.94
N LEU A 55 -10.80 22.02 3.61
CA LEU A 55 -11.99 22.23 2.81
C LEU A 55 -12.07 21.20 1.68
N ASP A 56 -13.16 20.45 1.67
CA ASP A 56 -13.54 19.57 0.56
C ASP A 56 -14.73 20.15 -0.20
N VAL A 57 -14.62 20.12 -1.52
CA VAL A 57 -15.67 20.54 -2.44
C VAL A 57 -15.94 19.40 -3.40
N THR A 58 -17.16 18.86 -3.36
CA THR A 58 -17.62 17.83 -4.31
C THR A 58 -18.69 18.40 -5.22
N LEU A 59 -18.46 18.32 -6.53
CA LEU A 59 -19.45 18.56 -7.56
C LEU A 59 -19.85 17.23 -8.16
N SER A 60 -21.14 16.92 -8.26
CA SER A 60 -21.62 15.66 -8.85
C SER A 60 -22.85 15.89 -9.72
N ASN A 61 -23.13 15.00 -10.67
CA ASN A 61 -24.40 15.03 -11.41
C ASN A 61 -25.01 13.64 -11.58
N SER A 62 -26.27 13.59 -12.03
CA SER A 62 -27.00 12.34 -12.27
C SER A 62 -26.45 11.48 -13.42
N GLY A 63 -25.48 11.98 -14.18
CA GLY A 63 -24.80 11.28 -15.27
C GLY A 63 -23.57 10.48 -14.84
N GLY A 64 -23.25 10.45 -13.53
CA GLY A 64 -22.07 9.74 -13.00
C GLY A 64 -20.77 10.54 -13.13
N TYR A 65 -20.85 11.84 -13.34
CA TYR A 65 -19.71 12.74 -13.29
C TYR A 65 -19.57 13.27 -11.87
N SER A 66 -18.35 13.25 -11.33
CA SER A 66 -17.98 13.91 -10.09
C SER A 66 -16.64 14.62 -10.23
N ALA A 67 -16.49 15.74 -9.54
CA ALA A 67 -15.20 16.38 -9.33
C ALA A 67 -15.07 16.68 -7.84
N THR A 68 -13.95 16.32 -7.24
CA THR A 68 -13.62 16.67 -5.87
C THR A 68 -12.36 17.52 -5.84
N MET A 69 -12.34 18.50 -4.94
CA MET A 69 -11.16 19.31 -4.67
C MET A 69 -11.03 19.40 -3.16
N SER A 70 -9.84 19.11 -2.65
CA SER A 70 -9.49 19.25 -1.25
C SER A 70 -8.33 20.23 -1.12
N GLY A 71 -8.38 21.07 -0.08
CA GLY A 71 -7.32 22.02 0.19
C GLY A 71 -7.21 22.31 1.66
N ALA A 72 -5.98 22.38 2.14
CA ALA A 72 -5.65 22.74 3.50
C ALA A 72 -5.07 24.16 3.58
N MET A 73 -5.25 24.81 4.73
CA MET A 73 -4.64 26.10 5.03
C MET A 73 -4.06 26.08 6.44
N GLU A 74 -2.73 26.02 6.47
CA GLU A 74 -1.97 26.18 7.70
C GLU A 74 -1.73 27.65 8.07
N SER A 75 -1.54 27.90 9.36
CA SER A 75 -1.42 29.25 9.94
C SER A 75 -0.43 30.14 9.20
N GLY A 76 -0.94 31.18 8.54
CA GLY A 76 -0.14 32.21 7.86
C GLY A 76 0.08 31.95 6.36
N ASN A 77 -0.39 30.82 5.84
CA ASN A 77 -0.34 30.49 4.42
C ASN A 77 -1.67 30.80 3.71
N ASN A 78 -1.63 30.84 2.38
CA ASN A 78 -2.84 30.85 1.57
C ASN A 78 -3.40 29.43 1.48
N LEU A 79 -4.73 29.29 1.39
CA LEU A 79 -5.38 28.02 1.02
C LEU A 79 -4.79 27.53 -0.31
N ALA A 80 -4.11 26.39 -0.28
CA ALA A 80 -3.59 25.71 -1.46
C ALA A 80 -4.47 24.48 -1.72
N ALA A 81 -4.77 24.21 -2.98
CA ALA A 81 -5.35 22.92 -3.35
C ALA A 81 -4.23 21.88 -3.26
N GLU A 82 -4.43 20.87 -2.43
CA GLU A 82 -3.47 19.78 -2.23
C GLU A 82 -3.84 18.61 -3.12
N ASP A 83 -5.11 18.19 -3.02
CA ASP A 83 -5.66 17.10 -3.82
C ASP A 83 -6.80 17.57 -4.73
N PHE A 84 -6.81 17.03 -5.93
CA PHE A 84 -7.85 17.28 -6.92
C PHE A 84 -8.18 16.01 -7.66
N SER A 85 -9.47 15.67 -7.76
CA SER A 85 -9.89 14.56 -8.61
C SER A 85 -11.10 14.89 -9.47
N VAL A 86 -11.11 14.35 -10.68
CA VAL A 86 -12.24 14.39 -11.61
C VAL A 86 -12.52 12.99 -12.07
N THR A 87 -13.72 12.49 -11.76
CA THR A 87 -14.16 11.16 -12.13
C THR A 87 -15.37 11.23 -13.04
N THR A 88 -15.35 10.41 -14.06
CA THR A 88 -16.45 10.12 -14.96
C THR A 88 -16.70 8.60 -14.92
N PRO A 89 -17.76 8.09 -15.54
CA PRO A 89 -18.01 6.64 -15.55
C PRO A 89 -16.90 5.79 -16.21
N VAL A 90 -15.97 6.40 -16.93
CA VAL A 90 -14.93 5.70 -17.71
C VAL A 90 -13.53 6.26 -17.53
N VAL A 91 -13.36 7.42 -16.90
CA VAL A 91 -12.07 8.11 -16.74
C VAL A 91 -12.03 8.76 -15.37
N SER A 92 -10.92 8.59 -14.65
CA SER A 92 -10.59 9.36 -13.45
C SER A 92 -9.26 10.09 -13.65
N ILE A 93 -9.17 11.31 -13.13
CA ILE A 93 -7.93 12.08 -13.02
C ILE A 93 -7.79 12.39 -11.54
N ASN A 94 -6.65 12.03 -10.95
CA ASN A 94 -6.28 12.38 -9.59
C ASN A 94 -5.00 13.19 -9.65
N VAL A 95 -4.90 14.22 -8.82
CA VAL A 95 -3.72 15.07 -8.64
C VAL A 95 -3.51 15.21 -7.15
N GLY A 96 -2.29 15.01 -6.68
CA GLY A 96 -1.98 14.94 -5.24
C GLY A 96 -1.11 13.73 -4.92
N GLU A 97 -1.38 13.10 -3.79
CA GLU A 97 -0.83 11.78 -3.48
C GLU A 97 -1.55 10.71 -4.33
N VAL A 98 -0.79 10.01 -5.17
CA VAL A 98 -1.32 8.99 -6.08
C VAL A 98 -0.41 7.78 -6.11
N VAL A 99 -1.01 6.62 -6.36
CA VAL A 99 -0.27 5.39 -6.66
C VAL A 99 0.08 5.37 -8.14
N GLU A 100 1.26 4.86 -8.46
CA GLU A 100 1.72 4.73 -9.85
C GLU A 100 0.78 3.89 -10.71
N ALA A 101 0.64 4.26 -11.97
CA ALA A 101 -0.20 3.55 -12.92
C ALA A 101 0.32 2.14 -13.21
N ALA A 102 1.65 1.95 -13.20
CA ALA A 102 2.30 0.66 -13.39
C ALA A 102 1.88 -0.39 -12.33
N ASN A 103 1.27 0.03 -11.21
CA ASN A 103 0.92 -0.86 -10.10
C ASN A 103 0.04 -2.06 -10.49
N SER A 104 -0.73 -1.94 -11.56
CA SER A 104 -1.60 -3.02 -12.03
C SER A 104 -0.92 -4.05 -12.93
N ALA A 105 0.38 -3.89 -13.23
CA ALA A 105 1.17 -4.83 -14.01
C ALA A 105 1.60 -6.08 -13.23
N TYR A 106 1.52 -6.01 -11.91
CA TYR A 106 2.31 -6.87 -11.04
C TYR A 106 1.69 -8.25 -10.86
N SER A 107 2.56 -9.25 -10.94
CA SER A 107 2.32 -10.59 -10.42
C SER A 107 3.56 -10.95 -9.66
N ASP A 108 3.43 -11.11 -8.35
CA ASP A 108 4.47 -11.65 -7.48
C ASP A 108 4.62 -13.13 -7.82
N VAL A 109 5.40 -13.42 -8.87
CA VAL A 109 6.05 -14.73 -8.96
C VAL A 109 7.26 -14.64 -8.04
N ASP A 110 7.29 -15.53 -7.07
CA ASP A 110 8.37 -15.59 -6.09
C ASP A 110 9.74 -15.66 -6.77
N GLY A 111 10.70 -14.90 -6.26
CA GLY A 111 12.02 -14.67 -6.85
C GLY A 111 12.15 -13.41 -7.71
N MET A 112 11.06 -12.88 -8.27
CA MET A 112 11.10 -11.69 -9.12
C MET A 112 11.15 -10.40 -8.29
N GLU A 113 12.00 -9.44 -8.69
CA GLU A 113 12.23 -8.16 -7.98
C GLU A 113 10.95 -7.32 -7.87
N GLY A 114 10.14 -7.31 -8.92
CA GLY A 114 8.99 -6.44 -9.08
C GLY A 114 9.41 -4.99 -9.35
N LEU A 115 8.60 -4.26 -10.10
CA LEU A 115 8.84 -2.83 -10.40
C LEU A 115 8.67 -1.88 -9.19
N GLY A 116 8.51 -2.42 -7.97
CA GLY A 116 8.19 -1.68 -6.76
C GLY A 116 6.74 -1.17 -6.72
N SER A 117 6.17 -1.09 -5.50
CA SER A 117 4.89 -0.45 -5.24
C SER A 117 5.09 1.01 -4.81
N ASP A 118 5.97 1.74 -5.49
CA ASP A 118 6.23 3.13 -5.16
C ASP A 118 4.93 3.91 -5.33
N GLU A 119 4.31 4.26 -4.21
CA GLU A 119 3.43 5.41 -4.16
C GLU A 119 4.28 6.61 -4.56
N PHE A 120 3.70 7.60 -5.25
CA PHE A 120 4.40 8.83 -5.58
C PHE A 120 4.62 9.66 -4.30
N THR A 121 5.37 9.13 -3.33
CA THR A 121 5.69 9.74 -2.04
C THR A 121 6.98 10.51 -2.18
N GLY A 122 6.94 11.59 -2.94
CA GLY A 122 7.96 12.62 -2.82
C GLY A 122 8.45 13.19 -4.13
N ILE A 123 7.94 14.37 -4.43
CA ILE A 123 8.86 15.44 -4.80
C ILE A 123 8.48 16.65 -3.98
N ALA A 124 9.48 17.28 -3.37
CA ALA A 124 9.40 18.32 -2.34
C ALA A 124 8.55 19.58 -2.66
N GLU A 125 7.80 19.62 -3.77
CA GLU A 125 6.97 20.75 -4.19
C GLU A 125 5.66 20.36 -4.93
N GLY A 126 4.91 19.36 -4.45
CA GLY A 126 3.44 19.46 -4.52
C GLY A 126 2.64 18.48 -5.39
N GLY A 127 2.95 17.18 -5.36
CA GLY A 127 2.04 16.11 -5.80
C GLY A 127 2.36 15.52 -7.17
N ALA A 128 1.64 14.46 -7.54
CA ALA A 128 1.71 13.77 -8.82
C ALA A 128 0.32 13.73 -9.50
N VAL A 129 0.26 13.31 -10.76
CA VAL A 129 -0.98 13.16 -11.52
C VAL A 129 -1.16 11.70 -11.89
N LEU A 130 -2.34 11.14 -11.67
CA LEU A 130 -2.76 9.83 -12.15
C LEU A 130 -4.01 9.98 -13.01
N VAL A 131 -3.92 9.56 -14.26
CA VAL A 131 -5.06 9.46 -15.18
C VAL A 131 -5.36 7.99 -15.41
N THR A 132 -6.54 7.54 -15.01
CA THR A 132 -7.03 6.20 -15.28
C THR A 132 -8.23 6.23 -16.21
N ALA A 133 -8.38 5.21 -17.05
CA ALA A 133 -9.60 4.97 -17.79
C ALA A 133 -9.96 3.49 -17.70
N SER A 134 -11.25 3.20 -17.56
CA SER A 134 -11.74 1.82 -17.50
C SER A 134 -12.89 1.60 -18.47
N ALA A 135 -12.79 0.52 -19.24
CA ALA A 135 -13.81 0.12 -20.19
C ALA A 135 -13.75 -1.39 -20.43
N GLY A 136 -14.91 -2.05 -20.36
CA GLY A 136 -15.03 -3.45 -20.73
C GLY A 136 -14.20 -4.42 -19.87
N GLY A 137 -13.98 -4.09 -18.59
CA GLY A 137 -13.19 -4.93 -17.66
C GLY A 137 -11.68 -4.74 -17.76
N MET A 138 -11.21 -3.78 -18.57
CA MET A 138 -9.83 -3.35 -18.60
C MET A 138 -9.69 -1.96 -17.98
N THR A 139 -8.54 -1.72 -17.36
CA THR A 139 -8.13 -0.44 -16.80
C THR A 139 -6.79 -0.05 -17.41
N ILE A 140 -6.69 1.16 -17.93
CA ILE A 140 -5.44 1.78 -18.38
C ILE A 140 -5.14 2.95 -17.45
N GLY A 141 -3.87 3.14 -17.12
CA GLY A 141 -3.38 4.21 -16.26
C GLY A 141 -2.17 4.88 -16.87
N TYR A 142 -2.01 6.15 -16.57
CA TYR A 142 -0.77 6.91 -16.75
C TYR A 142 -0.56 7.79 -15.54
N SER A 143 0.63 7.79 -14.96
CA SER A 143 1.01 8.74 -13.93
C SER A 143 2.29 9.47 -14.29
N ASP A 144 2.43 10.68 -13.76
CA ASP A 144 3.64 11.50 -13.85
C ASP A 144 3.70 12.42 -12.63
N ASP A 145 4.80 13.11 -12.43
CA ASP A 145 4.84 14.22 -11.51
C ASP A 145 3.87 15.35 -11.92
N LYS A 146 3.60 16.29 -11.01
CA LYS A 146 2.70 17.42 -11.30
C LYS A 146 3.22 18.37 -12.38
N ALA A 147 4.52 18.37 -12.66
CA ALA A 147 5.06 19.18 -13.74
C ALA A 147 4.63 18.61 -15.10
N MET A 148 4.40 17.30 -15.17
CA MET A 148 4.06 16.56 -16.40
C MET A 148 5.03 16.90 -17.54
N GLU A 149 6.31 17.07 -17.19
CA GLU A 149 7.36 17.41 -18.14
C GLU A 149 7.85 16.18 -18.91
N GLY A 150 7.38 14.98 -18.53
CA GLY A 150 7.76 13.72 -19.15
C GLY A 150 9.20 13.34 -18.85
N ASP A 151 9.67 13.61 -17.62
CA ASP A 151 10.91 13.01 -17.14
C ASP A 151 10.69 11.50 -17.09
N GLU A 152 11.52 10.74 -17.82
CA GLU A 152 11.33 9.31 -18.02
C GLU A 152 11.27 8.59 -16.66
N LEU A 153 12.05 9.04 -15.68
CA LEU A 153 12.08 8.45 -14.34
C LEU A 153 10.79 8.63 -13.52
N ASN A 154 9.96 9.63 -13.84
CA ASN A 154 8.74 9.95 -13.09
C ASN A 154 7.46 9.51 -13.83
N ALA A 155 7.54 9.21 -15.12
CA ALA A 155 6.38 8.77 -15.88
C ALA A 155 6.17 7.25 -15.70
N SER A 156 4.95 6.85 -15.34
CA SER A 156 4.54 5.44 -15.34
C SER A 156 3.31 5.19 -16.20
N PHE A 157 3.24 3.99 -16.76
CA PHE A 157 2.11 3.50 -17.54
C PHE A 157 1.66 2.16 -17.01
N GLY A 158 0.35 1.90 -17.03
CA GLY A 158 -0.20 0.60 -16.68
C GLY A 158 -1.42 0.23 -17.49
N LEU A 159 -1.60 -1.07 -17.69
CA LEU A 159 -2.76 -1.67 -18.32
C LEU A 159 -3.05 -3.01 -17.67
N SER A 160 -4.27 -3.21 -17.18
CA SER A 160 -4.69 -4.46 -16.58
C SER A 160 -6.12 -4.82 -16.96
N GLY A 161 -6.50 -6.08 -16.74
CA GLY A 161 -7.87 -6.53 -16.91
C GLY A 161 -8.01 -8.04 -16.81
N ASP A 162 -9.22 -8.51 -17.13
CA ASP A 162 -9.51 -9.93 -17.30
C ASP A 162 -9.95 -10.20 -18.74
N LEU A 163 -9.30 -11.17 -19.39
CA LEU A 163 -9.68 -11.65 -20.71
C LEU A 163 -10.07 -13.13 -20.65
N GLY A 164 -11.31 -13.39 -20.24
CA GLY A 164 -11.91 -14.72 -20.31
C GLY A 164 -11.47 -15.64 -19.17
N GLY A 165 -11.32 -15.08 -17.97
CA GLY A 165 -10.83 -15.78 -16.77
C GLY A 165 -9.31 -15.83 -16.67
N VAL A 166 -8.62 -15.03 -17.47
CA VAL A 166 -7.18 -14.77 -17.36
C VAL A 166 -7.01 -13.30 -17.00
N ALA A 167 -6.60 -13.04 -15.76
CA ALA A 167 -6.16 -11.74 -15.33
C ALA A 167 -4.80 -11.44 -15.98
N PHE A 168 -4.58 -10.19 -16.37
CA PHE A 168 -3.30 -9.75 -16.93
C PHE A 168 -2.96 -8.35 -16.47
N GLY A 169 -1.66 -8.06 -16.46
CA GLY A 169 -1.08 -6.77 -16.14
C GLY A 169 0.07 -6.45 -17.10
N ILE A 170 0.23 -5.17 -17.44
CA ILE A 170 1.34 -4.61 -18.22
C ILE A 170 1.66 -3.27 -17.60
N GLY A 171 2.94 -2.95 -17.39
CA GLY A 171 3.34 -1.66 -16.85
C GLY A 171 4.79 -1.31 -17.16
N SER A 172 5.10 -0.04 -16.97
CA SER A 172 6.44 0.50 -17.13
C SER A 172 6.61 1.78 -16.32
N LYS A 173 7.83 2.02 -15.84
CA LYS A 173 8.27 3.25 -15.17
C LYS A 173 9.70 3.53 -15.59
N GLY A 174 9.97 4.68 -16.19
CA GLY A 174 11.28 4.94 -16.80
C GLY A 174 11.69 3.87 -17.80
N ASP A 175 12.87 3.29 -17.59
CA ASP A 175 13.41 2.21 -18.41
C ASP A 175 12.90 0.83 -17.96
N ASP A 176 12.24 0.75 -16.81
CA ASP A 176 11.78 -0.51 -16.22
C ASP A 176 10.39 -0.89 -16.75
N TRP A 177 10.14 -2.19 -16.94
CA TRP A 177 8.86 -2.70 -17.45
C TRP A 177 8.51 -4.09 -16.95
N GLY A 178 7.23 -4.43 -16.98
CA GLY A 178 6.70 -5.70 -16.48
C GLY A 178 5.41 -6.12 -17.17
N ILE A 179 5.23 -7.42 -17.33
CA ILE A 179 4.03 -8.05 -17.88
C ILE A 179 3.70 -9.29 -17.05
N SER A 180 2.44 -9.45 -16.71
CA SER A 180 1.94 -10.62 -16.00
C SER A 180 0.64 -11.17 -16.59
N ALA A 181 0.42 -12.46 -16.38
CA ALA A 181 -0.87 -13.09 -16.61
C ALA A 181 -1.10 -14.24 -15.63
N SER A 182 -2.31 -14.33 -15.09
CA SER A 182 -2.71 -15.42 -14.20
C SER A 182 -4.11 -15.92 -14.50
N GLY A 183 -4.34 -17.21 -14.33
CA GLY A 183 -5.64 -17.82 -14.61
C GLY A 183 -5.76 -19.22 -14.05
N SER A 184 -7.00 -19.71 -13.97
CA SER A 184 -7.27 -21.05 -13.46
C SER A 184 -7.12 -22.11 -14.55
N ALA A 185 -6.31 -23.14 -14.28
CA ALA A 185 -6.13 -24.29 -15.16
C ALA A 185 -6.03 -25.58 -14.33
N LEU A 186 -6.65 -26.66 -14.82
CA LEU A 186 -6.58 -28.00 -14.22
C LEU A 186 -6.98 -28.07 -12.72
N GLY A 187 -7.78 -27.12 -12.24
CA GLY A 187 -8.21 -27.05 -10.84
C GLY A 187 -7.25 -26.28 -9.92
N GLY A 188 -6.16 -25.73 -10.46
CA GLY A 188 -5.27 -24.80 -9.78
C GLY A 188 -5.20 -23.44 -10.49
N THR A 189 -4.23 -22.63 -10.09
CA THR A 189 -3.89 -21.34 -10.69
C THR A 189 -2.50 -21.44 -11.31
N ILE A 190 -2.33 -20.86 -12.50
CA ILE A 190 -1.04 -20.67 -13.14
C ILE A 190 -0.85 -19.16 -13.29
N ALA A 191 0.30 -18.66 -12.86
CA ALA A 191 0.75 -17.29 -13.08
C ALA A 191 2.06 -17.32 -13.88
N VAL A 192 2.23 -16.35 -14.78
CA VAL A 192 3.45 -16.12 -15.53
C VAL A 192 3.75 -14.63 -15.50
N ALA A 193 5.02 -14.28 -15.37
CA ALA A 193 5.47 -12.90 -15.36
C ALA A 193 6.80 -12.74 -16.11
N SER A 194 7.06 -11.53 -16.57
CA SER A 194 8.32 -11.13 -17.19
C SER A 194 8.54 -9.65 -16.95
N GLU A 195 9.75 -9.28 -16.56
CA GLU A 195 10.11 -7.90 -16.28
C GLU A 195 11.56 -7.58 -16.64
N ASP A 196 11.87 -6.29 -16.62
CA ASP A 196 13.21 -5.71 -16.66
C ASP A 196 13.23 -4.57 -15.64
N VAL A 197 13.96 -4.77 -14.55
CA VAL A 197 14.05 -3.82 -13.44
C VAL A 197 15.50 -3.46 -13.24
N ALA A 198 15.82 -2.15 -13.28
CA ALA A 198 17.18 -1.64 -13.17
C ALA A 198 18.19 -2.29 -14.16
N GLY A 199 17.70 -2.80 -15.30
CA GLY A 199 18.50 -3.48 -16.33
C GLY A 199 18.71 -4.99 -16.10
N ALA A 200 18.06 -5.58 -15.11
CA ALA A 200 17.99 -7.02 -14.88
C ALA A 200 16.66 -7.55 -15.43
N ALA A 201 16.74 -8.37 -16.49
CA ALA A 201 15.57 -8.95 -17.13
C ALA A 201 15.33 -10.37 -16.64
N GLU A 202 14.09 -10.67 -16.26
CA GLU A 202 13.70 -11.92 -15.62
C GLU A 202 12.34 -12.42 -16.12
N THR A 203 12.14 -13.73 -16.15
CA THR A 203 10.86 -14.38 -16.42
C THR A 203 10.54 -15.47 -15.42
N GLY A 204 9.32 -15.44 -14.88
CA GLY A 204 8.89 -16.34 -13.82
C GLY A 204 7.59 -17.08 -14.14
N VAL A 205 7.43 -18.26 -13.55
CA VAL A 205 6.19 -19.03 -13.57
C VAL A 205 5.86 -19.56 -12.18
N ALA A 206 4.61 -19.37 -11.74
CA ALA A 206 4.10 -19.97 -10.50
C ALA A 206 2.88 -20.86 -10.78
N VAL A 207 2.79 -21.99 -10.08
CA VAL A 207 1.65 -22.92 -10.15
C VAL A 207 1.18 -23.24 -8.74
N THR A 208 -0.07 -22.89 -8.45
CA THR A 208 -0.74 -23.24 -7.19
C THR A 208 -1.81 -24.29 -7.42
N VAL A 209 -1.69 -25.44 -6.76
CA VAL A 209 -2.65 -26.55 -6.83
C VAL A 209 -3.32 -26.77 -5.47
N PRO A 210 -4.66 -26.69 -5.38
CA PRO A 210 -5.38 -27.10 -4.18
C PRO A 210 -5.42 -28.63 -4.06
N LEU A 211 -5.06 -29.14 -2.89
CA LEU A 211 -5.04 -30.55 -2.51
C LEU A 211 -5.98 -30.79 -1.32
N GLY A 212 -7.26 -30.43 -1.49
CA GLY A 212 -8.26 -30.48 -0.41
C GLY A 212 -8.16 -29.25 0.48
N ASP A 213 -7.88 -29.45 1.78
CA ASP A 213 -7.67 -28.36 2.76
C ASP A 213 -6.22 -27.83 2.76
N MET A 214 -5.41 -28.26 1.79
CA MET A 214 -4.02 -27.84 1.57
C MET A 214 -3.90 -27.17 0.20
N SER A 215 -2.92 -26.28 0.03
CA SER A 215 -2.44 -25.83 -1.27
C SER A 215 -0.94 -26.08 -1.39
N VAL A 216 -0.48 -26.41 -2.59
CA VAL A 216 0.94 -26.47 -2.94
C VAL A 216 1.19 -25.44 -4.01
N THR A 217 2.18 -24.58 -3.79
CA THR A 217 2.67 -23.61 -4.76
C THR A 217 4.11 -23.97 -5.13
N VAL A 218 4.44 -23.88 -6.41
CA VAL A 218 5.81 -23.99 -6.90
C VAL A 218 6.06 -22.84 -7.88
N SER A 219 7.19 -22.19 -7.74
CA SER A 219 7.67 -21.06 -8.54
C SER A 219 9.03 -21.40 -9.14
N ALA A 220 9.35 -20.81 -10.28
CA ALA A 220 10.71 -20.79 -10.82
C ALA A 220 10.88 -19.59 -11.75
N THR A 221 12.10 -19.08 -11.80
CA THR A 221 12.55 -17.97 -12.64
C THR A 221 13.53 -18.50 -13.70
N ASP A 222 13.96 -17.66 -14.64
CA ASP A 222 14.96 -18.01 -15.66
C ASP A 222 16.40 -17.66 -15.27
N ASP A 223 16.62 -17.07 -14.09
CA ASP A 223 17.94 -16.91 -13.46
C ASP A 223 18.32 -18.09 -12.56
N ASP A 224 17.59 -19.20 -12.70
CA ASP A 224 17.71 -20.45 -11.92
C ASP A 224 17.17 -20.37 -10.47
N ASP A 225 16.51 -19.27 -10.07
CA ASP A 225 15.84 -19.17 -8.77
C ASP A 225 14.54 -20.00 -8.78
N TRP A 226 14.27 -20.71 -7.69
CA TRP A 226 13.04 -21.50 -7.60
C TRP A 226 12.58 -21.63 -6.15
N SER A 227 11.27 -21.70 -5.97
CA SER A 227 10.69 -21.92 -4.65
C SER A 227 9.56 -22.93 -4.68
N ALA A 228 9.36 -23.63 -3.57
CA ALA A 228 8.28 -24.58 -3.39
C ALA A 228 7.71 -24.47 -1.99
N GLY A 229 6.41 -24.17 -1.90
CA GLY A 229 5.70 -23.99 -0.65
C GLY A 229 4.47 -24.89 -0.54
N VAL A 230 4.17 -25.34 0.68
CA VAL A 230 2.88 -25.93 1.04
C VAL A 230 2.22 -25.09 2.12
N SER A 231 0.91 -24.87 2.00
CA SER A 231 0.12 -24.26 3.05
C SER A 231 -1.10 -25.12 3.38
N THR A 232 -1.52 -25.12 4.64
CA THR A 232 -2.76 -25.75 5.06
C THR A 232 -3.40 -25.03 6.23
N SER A 233 -4.71 -25.19 6.35
CA SER A 233 -5.46 -24.78 7.54
C SER A 233 -5.95 -26.00 8.31
N LEU A 234 -5.46 -26.19 9.53
CA LEU A 234 -5.88 -27.28 10.41
C LEU A 234 -6.41 -26.73 11.73
N ALA A 235 -7.70 -26.97 12.01
CA ALA A 235 -8.35 -26.56 13.26
C ALA A 235 -8.22 -25.05 13.60
N GLY A 236 -8.20 -24.19 12.58
CA GLY A 236 -8.03 -22.73 12.76
C GLY A 236 -6.59 -22.28 12.95
N ALA A 237 -5.61 -23.17 12.75
CA ALA A 237 -4.21 -22.83 12.56
C ALA A 237 -3.86 -22.82 11.07
N THR A 238 -3.13 -21.81 10.63
CA THR A 238 -2.43 -21.77 9.34
C THR A 238 -1.04 -22.35 9.55
N ILE A 239 -0.67 -23.31 8.71
CA ILE A 239 0.65 -23.96 8.73
C ILE A 239 1.25 -23.81 7.34
N THR A 240 2.49 -23.35 7.27
CA THR A 240 3.27 -23.22 6.03
C THR A 240 4.61 -23.95 6.14
N ALA A 241 5.12 -24.40 5.02
CA ALA A 241 6.52 -24.80 4.88
C ALA A 241 7.00 -24.48 3.46
N SER A 242 8.19 -23.89 3.35
CA SER A 242 8.83 -23.45 2.10
C SER A 242 10.20 -24.09 1.95
N ILE A 243 10.69 -24.15 0.72
CA ILE A 243 12.12 -24.28 0.40
C ILE A 243 12.39 -23.54 -0.90
N ASP A 244 13.58 -22.95 -1.02
CA ASP A 244 14.05 -22.27 -2.23
C ASP A 244 15.39 -22.83 -2.75
N ASP A 245 15.94 -22.16 -3.75
CA ASP A 245 17.15 -22.53 -4.47
C ASP A 245 18.45 -22.28 -3.70
N ASP A 246 18.43 -21.38 -2.71
CA ASP A 246 19.49 -21.17 -1.73
C ASP A 246 19.48 -22.27 -0.64
N GLU A 247 18.61 -23.27 -0.79
CA GLU A 247 18.42 -24.37 0.17
C GLU A 247 17.88 -23.88 1.53
N VAL A 248 17.33 -22.66 1.59
CA VAL A 248 16.68 -22.10 2.77
C VAL A 248 15.33 -22.77 2.92
N SER A 249 15.07 -23.32 4.10
CA SER A 249 13.82 -23.98 4.44
C SER A 249 13.10 -23.23 5.55
N GLU A 250 11.88 -22.79 5.27
CA GLU A 250 11.05 -22.08 6.23
C GLU A 250 9.90 -22.95 6.72
N PHE A 251 9.48 -22.71 7.96
CA PHE A 251 8.27 -23.28 8.54
C PHE A 251 7.52 -22.23 9.34
N GLY A 252 6.24 -22.06 9.05
CA GLY A 252 5.35 -21.12 9.73
C GLY A 252 4.16 -21.79 10.39
N LEU A 253 3.77 -21.27 11.56
CA LEU A 253 2.52 -21.59 12.24
C LEU A 253 1.89 -20.31 12.78
N SER A 254 0.65 -20.04 12.37
CA SER A 254 -0.16 -18.96 12.96
C SER A 254 -1.50 -19.51 13.45
N THR A 255 -1.86 -19.22 14.69
CA THR A 255 -3.13 -19.70 15.26
C THR A 255 -3.62 -18.86 16.44
N THR A 256 -4.89 -19.03 16.83
CA THR A 256 -5.40 -18.51 18.10
C THR A 256 -5.39 -19.61 19.16
N ILE A 257 -4.71 -19.36 20.28
CA ILE A 257 -4.66 -20.29 21.41
C ILE A 257 -5.69 -19.91 22.49
N ALA A 258 -5.87 -20.81 23.46
CA ALA A 258 -6.80 -20.61 24.56
C ALA A 258 -6.51 -19.29 25.31
N GLY A 259 -7.57 -18.53 25.59
CA GLY A 259 -7.47 -17.21 26.21
C GLY A 259 -7.51 -16.04 25.22
N GLY A 260 -7.59 -16.32 23.91
CA GLY A 260 -7.70 -15.28 22.87
C GLY A 260 -6.37 -14.69 22.43
N PHE A 261 -5.26 -15.37 22.74
CA PHE A 261 -3.93 -14.99 22.26
C PHE A 261 -3.75 -15.47 20.82
N GLY A 262 -3.22 -14.60 19.96
CA GLY A 262 -2.58 -15.02 18.72
C GLY A 262 -1.20 -15.58 19.04
N LEU A 263 -0.86 -16.70 18.39
CA LEU A 263 0.47 -17.30 18.41
C LEU A 263 0.97 -17.33 16.97
N VAL A 264 2.18 -16.83 16.77
CA VAL A 264 2.97 -16.98 15.55
C VAL A 264 4.26 -17.68 15.92
N VAL A 265 4.65 -18.67 15.13
CA VAL A 265 5.96 -19.33 15.19
C VAL A 265 6.49 -19.38 13.78
N ALA A 266 7.72 -18.93 13.59
CA ALA A 266 8.48 -19.13 12.37
C ALA A 266 9.81 -19.81 12.71
N PHE A 267 10.26 -20.66 11.81
CA PHE A 267 11.56 -21.32 11.87
C PHE A 267 12.15 -21.27 10.48
N GLU A 268 13.44 -20.98 10.42
CA GLU A 268 14.18 -20.93 9.18
C GLU A 268 15.48 -21.72 9.35
N SER A 269 15.88 -22.41 8.28
CA SER A 269 17.17 -23.06 8.21
C SER A 269 17.79 -22.87 6.84
N ASP A 270 18.95 -22.25 6.84
CA ASP A 270 19.87 -22.12 5.72
C ASP A 270 21.06 -23.08 5.92
N ASP A 271 21.28 -23.94 4.92
CA ASP A 271 22.39 -24.91 4.89
C ASP A 271 23.68 -24.32 4.26
N ASP A 272 23.61 -23.18 3.56
CA ASP A 272 24.73 -22.49 2.89
C ASP A 272 25.30 -21.30 3.72
N ALA A 273 24.53 -20.74 4.66
CA ALA A 273 25.03 -19.78 5.63
C ALA A 273 25.90 -20.45 6.71
N GLY A 274 27.20 -20.14 6.70
CA GLY A 274 28.11 -20.55 7.76
C GLY A 274 27.63 -20.09 9.16
N ALA A 275 27.02 -20.98 9.93
CA ALA A 275 26.58 -20.78 11.33
C ALA A 275 25.63 -19.58 11.60
N ALA A 276 25.14 -18.89 10.57
CA ALA A 276 24.45 -17.62 10.65
C ALA A 276 23.22 -17.58 9.72
N GLY A 277 22.34 -18.58 9.79
CA GLY A 277 21.14 -18.63 8.93
C GLY A 277 20.10 -19.62 9.45
N ASN A 278 20.13 -19.89 10.75
CA ASN A 278 19.08 -20.70 11.38
C ASN A 278 18.40 -19.83 12.42
N GLY A 279 17.18 -19.40 12.12
CA GLY A 279 16.38 -18.51 12.94
C GLY A 279 15.21 -19.24 13.60
N THR A 280 14.82 -18.79 14.80
CA THR A 280 13.52 -19.19 15.37
C THR A 280 12.85 -17.99 15.97
N GLN A 281 11.63 -17.74 15.51
CA GLN A 281 10.80 -16.65 15.96
C GLN A 281 9.52 -17.19 16.61
N VAL A 282 9.15 -16.60 17.74
CA VAL A 282 7.90 -16.89 18.45
C VAL A 282 7.28 -15.59 18.90
N GLY A 283 6.08 -15.29 18.41
CA GLY A 283 5.26 -14.15 18.78
C GLY A 283 3.99 -14.56 19.50
N LEU A 284 3.67 -13.87 20.60
CA LEU A 284 2.39 -13.97 21.29
C LEU A 284 1.75 -12.59 21.34
N THR A 285 0.57 -12.47 20.73
CA THR A 285 -0.18 -11.21 20.65
C THR A 285 -1.51 -11.34 21.37
N TYR A 286 -1.88 -10.29 22.11
CA TYR A 286 -3.17 -10.21 22.79
C TYR A 286 -3.78 -8.83 22.66
N THR A 287 -4.97 -8.77 22.09
CA THR A 287 -5.78 -7.56 22.03
C THR A 287 -6.34 -7.26 23.42
N LEU A 288 -5.80 -6.24 24.08
CA LEU A 288 -6.29 -5.76 25.38
C LEU A 288 -7.62 -5.00 25.23
N SER A 289 -7.76 -4.29 24.11
CA SER A 289 -8.96 -3.56 23.68
C SER A 289 -8.87 -3.25 22.18
N ASP A 290 -9.94 -2.70 21.60
CA ASP A 290 -9.97 -2.30 20.17
C ASP A 290 -8.84 -1.35 19.76
N SER A 291 -8.23 -0.63 20.69
CA SER A 291 -7.18 0.37 20.46
C SER A 291 -5.86 0.03 21.16
N ALA A 292 -5.70 -1.18 21.72
CA ALA A 292 -4.50 -1.55 22.46
C ALA A 292 -4.16 -3.03 22.33
N THR A 293 -2.89 -3.31 22.01
CA THR A 293 -2.38 -4.66 21.78
C THR A 293 -1.09 -4.88 22.58
N LEU A 294 -1.01 -6.01 23.26
CA LEU A 294 0.20 -6.51 23.91
C LEU A 294 0.86 -7.53 23.00
N THR A 295 2.15 -7.37 22.74
CA THR A 295 2.97 -8.36 22.03
C THR A 295 4.14 -8.78 22.91
N VAL A 296 4.40 -10.07 22.98
CA VAL A 296 5.61 -10.65 23.58
C VAL A 296 6.27 -11.52 22.52
N SER A 297 7.53 -11.28 22.24
CA SER A 297 8.25 -12.04 21.21
C SER A 297 9.56 -12.60 21.73
N TYR A 298 10.01 -13.65 21.05
CA TYR A 298 11.34 -14.19 21.12
C TYR A 298 11.85 -14.41 19.71
N ASN A 299 13.05 -13.95 19.42
CA ASN A 299 13.73 -14.20 18.15
C ASN A 299 15.19 -14.62 18.40
N GLU A 300 15.60 -15.74 17.82
CA GLU A 300 17.00 -16.15 17.66
C GLU A 300 17.52 -15.63 16.32
N ASP A 301 17.64 -14.31 16.17
CA ASP A 301 18.35 -13.66 15.05
C ASP A 301 19.81 -14.12 15.09
N ASN A 302 20.16 -14.97 14.13
CA ASN A 302 21.51 -15.53 13.98
C ASN A 302 22.12 -15.19 12.62
N ASP A 303 21.32 -14.68 11.70
CA ASP A 303 21.55 -14.30 10.30
C ASP A 303 22.01 -12.84 10.16
N GLY A 304 21.59 -11.97 11.07
CA GLY A 304 22.10 -10.60 11.18
C GLY A 304 21.63 -9.65 10.08
N ASP A 305 20.64 -10.07 9.30
CA ASP A 305 19.65 -9.19 8.66
C ASP A 305 18.58 -8.74 9.68
N ASP A 306 17.92 -7.63 9.37
CA ASP A 306 16.90 -7.00 10.23
C ASP A 306 15.48 -7.18 9.63
N ASP A 307 15.27 -8.20 8.79
CA ASP A 307 13.99 -8.46 8.09
C ASP A 307 13.03 -9.38 8.86
N ASP A 308 13.46 -9.90 10.01
CA ASP A 308 12.62 -10.62 10.96
C ASP A 308 11.37 -9.83 11.41
N ASP A 309 10.25 -10.56 11.63
CA ASP A 309 9.01 -10.01 12.18
C ASP A 309 9.19 -9.41 13.60
N TYR A 310 10.24 -9.82 14.32
CA TYR A 310 10.50 -9.42 15.69
C TYR A 310 11.98 -9.12 15.95
N ASP A 311 12.24 -8.07 16.73
CA ASP A 311 13.58 -7.75 17.22
C ASP A 311 14.27 -8.95 17.88
N ALA A 312 15.57 -9.08 17.61
CA ALA A 312 16.46 -10.07 18.22
C ALA A 312 16.34 -10.15 19.75
N GLY A 313 16.25 -11.38 20.26
CA GLY A 313 16.14 -11.69 21.68
C GLY A 313 14.70 -11.70 22.18
N THR A 314 14.49 -11.39 23.47
CA THR A 314 13.15 -11.40 24.08
C THR A 314 12.63 -9.97 24.23
N SER A 315 11.47 -9.69 23.63
CA SER A 315 10.82 -8.38 23.70
C SER A 315 9.41 -8.47 24.30
N ALA A 316 8.94 -7.35 24.85
CA ALA A 316 7.54 -7.16 25.22
C ALA A 316 7.14 -5.70 24.97
N SER A 317 6.09 -5.50 24.16
CA SER A 317 5.63 -4.18 23.72
C SER A 317 4.13 -4.01 23.90
N ILE A 318 3.70 -2.76 24.09
CA ILE A 318 2.29 -2.39 24.07
C ILE A 318 2.07 -1.31 23.02
N GLY A 319 1.27 -1.62 22.02
CA GLY A 319 0.90 -0.70 20.94
C GLY A 319 -0.46 -0.05 21.21
N PHE A 320 -0.61 1.21 20.82
CA PHE A 320 -1.87 1.95 20.84
C PHE A 320 -2.19 2.48 19.45
N THR A 321 -3.45 2.37 19.05
CA THR A 321 -3.98 3.00 17.82
C THR A 321 -4.94 4.11 18.24
N PHE A 322 -4.80 5.31 17.67
CA PHE A 322 -5.57 6.51 18.02
C PHE A 322 -6.54 6.89 16.91
#